data_AF-A0A4Q7G5P2-F1
#
_entry.id   AF-A0A4Q7G5P2-F1
#
_cell.length_a   1.000
_cell.length_b   1.000
_cell.length_c   1.000
_cell.angle_alpha   90.00
_cell.angle_beta   90.00
_cell.angle_gamma   90.00
#
_symmetry.space_group_name_H-M   'P 1'
#
loop_
_entity.id
_entity.type
_entity.pdbx_description
1 polymer ?
#
loop_
_entity_poly.entity_id
_entity_poly.type
_entity_poly.pdbx_seq_one_letter_code
_entity_poly.pdbx_strand_id
1 'polypeptide(L)'
;MDDKVLYRRPSEAAVTTERTLITYIRVSTSQQGRSGLGIEGQRQTLAHFAQAEGLTVVREFVEVETGKGADALDRRPQLKAALAAAKKLRCNVAVAKLDRLSRDVHFISGLMAHRVPFVVAELGPDVDPFVLHLFAALAEKERALISTRTRQALSAAKARGVTLGNPKLQVARRGAVEAVKAEADRYAANVLPIIREAQKAGASTLRQIAEALNARGIPTARGGRWYAQSVANVLERA
;
A
#
# COMPACT_ATOMS: atom_id res chain seq x y z
N MET A 1 -8.78 14.75 75.29
CA MET A 1 -8.98 16.18 75.04
C MET A 1 -7.84 16.66 74.14
N ASP A 2 -7.74 16.11 72.94
CA ASP A 2 -8.62 16.34 71.77
C ASP A 2 -8.34 17.70 71.15
N ASP A 3 -7.51 17.70 70.10
CA ASP A 3 -7.90 18.36 68.86
C ASP A 3 -7.04 17.82 67.69
N LYS A 4 -7.51 16.73 67.06
CA LYS A 4 -6.99 16.28 65.76
C LYS A 4 -7.94 16.79 64.69
N VAL A 5 -7.52 17.87 64.03
CA VAL A 5 -8.12 18.43 62.82
C VAL A 5 -8.29 17.33 61.77
N LEU A 6 -9.54 16.95 61.52
CA LEU A 6 -9.96 16.07 60.43
C LEU A 6 -9.86 16.82 59.10
N TYR A 7 -8.72 16.71 58.42
CA TYR A 7 -8.65 17.06 57.00
C TYR A 7 -9.21 15.89 56.18
N ARG A 8 -10.49 15.97 55.80
CA ARG A 8 -11.08 15.10 54.77
C ARG A 8 -10.27 15.30 53.48
N ARG A 9 -9.52 14.28 53.06
CA ARG A 9 -8.96 14.23 51.70
C ARG A 9 -10.12 14.22 50.70
N PRO A 10 -10.16 15.12 49.70
CA PRO A 10 -11.06 14.95 48.57
C PRO A 10 -10.66 13.70 47.80
N SER A 11 -11.65 12.92 47.38
CA SER A 11 -11.50 11.69 46.60
C SER A 11 -10.75 11.97 45.30
N GLU A 12 -9.53 11.46 45.17
CA GLU A 12 -8.89 11.24 43.87
C GLU A 12 -9.72 10.21 43.11
N ALA A 13 -10.62 10.70 42.27
CA ALA A 13 -11.05 9.93 41.12
C ALA A 13 -9.80 9.65 40.29
N ALA A 14 -9.29 8.42 40.37
CA ALA A 14 -8.22 7.96 39.51
C ALA A 14 -8.67 8.10 38.07
N VAL A 15 -8.19 9.13 37.37
CA VAL A 15 -8.26 9.21 35.91
C VAL A 15 -7.30 8.14 35.41
N THR A 16 -7.80 6.92 35.29
CA THR A 16 -7.09 5.82 34.63
C THR A 16 -6.91 6.27 33.18
N THR A 17 -5.75 6.82 32.87
CA THR A 17 -5.44 7.22 31.50
C THR A 17 -5.21 5.92 30.76
N GLU A 18 -6.26 5.39 30.11
CA GLU A 18 -6.15 4.17 29.30
C GLU A 18 -5.00 4.37 28.32
N ARG A 19 -3.98 3.52 28.43
CA ARG A 19 -2.82 3.60 27.55
C ARG A 19 -3.26 3.09 26.18
N THR A 20 -3.51 4.01 25.26
CA THR A 20 -4.05 3.69 23.94
C THR A 20 -2.95 3.38 22.93
N LEU A 21 -3.29 2.63 21.89
CA LEU A 21 -2.39 2.21 20.82
C LEU A 21 -3.09 2.24 19.47
N ILE A 22 -2.39 2.68 18.43
CA ILE A 22 -2.82 2.50 17.04
C ILE A 22 -2.03 1.36 16.43
N THR A 23 -2.69 0.46 15.71
CA THR A 23 -2.03 -0.64 15.00
C THR A 23 -1.89 -0.32 13.51
N TYR A 24 -0.76 -0.71 12.93
CA TYR A 24 -0.48 -0.61 11.51
C TYR A 24 -0.06 -1.96 10.94
N ILE A 25 -0.81 -2.43 9.94
CA ILE A 25 -0.61 -3.71 9.26
C ILE A 25 -0.29 -3.44 7.79
N ARG A 26 0.73 -4.10 7.26
CA ARG A 26 1.09 -4.00 5.84
C ARG A 26 1.07 -5.36 5.16
N VAL A 27 0.39 -5.44 4.01
CA VAL A 27 0.35 -6.63 3.16
C VAL A 27 0.53 -6.31 1.68
N SER A 28 1.16 -7.21 0.94
CA SER A 28 1.20 -7.12 -0.51
C SER A 28 -0.03 -7.78 -1.12
N THR A 29 -0.53 -7.19 -2.21
CA THR A 29 -1.62 -7.75 -3.04
C THR A 29 -1.37 -9.19 -3.48
N SER A 30 -0.10 -9.57 -3.72
CA SER A 30 0.27 -10.94 -4.09
C SER A 30 0.23 -11.94 -2.92
N GLN A 31 0.36 -11.48 -1.67
CA GLN A 31 0.32 -12.32 -0.48
C GLN A 31 -1.10 -12.57 0.04
N GLN A 32 -2.07 -11.69 -0.27
CA GLN A 32 -3.47 -11.87 0.13
C GLN A 32 -4.05 -13.20 -0.42
N GLY A 33 -3.68 -13.59 -1.64
CA GLY A 33 -4.20 -14.81 -2.28
C GLY A 33 -3.51 -16.13 -1.88
N ARG A 34 -2.41 -16.12 -1.12
CA ARG A 34 -1.63 -17.33 -0.85
C ARG A 34 -1.77 -17.93 0.54
N SER A 35 -2.30 -17.19 1.52
CA SER A 35 -2.51 -17.80 2.84
C SER A 35 -3.56 -17.17 3.76
N GLY A 36 -4.04 -15.94 3.59
CA GLY A 36 -4.90 -15.30 4.62
C GLY A 36 -4.21 -15.06 5.99
N LEU A 37 -3.13 -15.76 6.28
CA LEU A 37 -2.34 -15.77 7.51
C LEU A 37 -1.47 -14.51 7.69
N GLY A 38 -1.24 -13.73 6.62
CA GLY A 38 -0.37 -12.56 6.68
C GLY A 38 -0.94 -11.39 7.48
N ILE A 39 -2.25 -11.12 7.34
CA ILE A 39 -2.94 -10.08 8.14
C ILE A 39 -3.23 -10.62 9.53
N GLU A 40 -3.81 -11.82 9.59
CA GLU A 40 -4.28 -12.38 10.86
C GLU A 40 -3.14 -12.66 11.83
N GLY A 41 -1.99 -13.16 11.34
CA GLY A 41 -0.80 -13.31 12.17
C GLY A 41 -0.28 -11.98 12.72
N GLN A 42 -0.29 -10.91 11.92
CA GLN A 42 0.09 -9.58 12.40
C GLN A 42 -0.89 -9.06 13.45
N ARG A 43 -2.20 -9.22 13.21
CA ARG A 43 -3.25 -8.81 14.13
C ARG A 43 -3.14 -9.56 15.45
N GLN A 44 -2.89 -10.87 15.42
CA GLN A 44 -2.69 -11.67 16.62
C GLN A 44 -1.45 -11.23 17.40
N THR A 45 -0.31 -11.00 16.73
CA THR A 45 0.90 -10.48 17.39
C THR A 45 0.64 -9.15 18.08
N LEU A 46 -0.06 -8.23 17.39
CA LEU A 46 -0.39 -6.91 17.92
C LEU A 46 -1.42 -6.98 19.06
N ALA A 47 -2.39 -7.88 18.98
CA ALA A 47 -3.38 -8.10 20.03
C ALA A 47 -2.75 -8.69 21.29
N HIS A 48 -1.89 -9.71 21.15
CA HIS A 48 -1.13 -10.27 22.27
C HIS A 48 -0.23 -9.22 22.92
N PHE A 49 0.46 -8.41 22.12
CA PHE A 49 1.27 -7.31 22.63
C PHE A 49 0.43 -6.28 23.40
N ALA A 50 -0.69 -5.84 22.83
CA ALA A 50 -1.58 -4.90 23.49
C ALA A 50 -2.12 -5.46 24.81
N GLN A 51 -2.50 -6.74 24.85
CA GLN A 51 -2.96 -7.40 26.07
C GLN A 51 -1.86 -7.50 27.13
N ALA A 52 -0.64 -7.90 26.74
CA ALA A 52 0.49 -8.04 27.65
C ALA A 52 0.88 -6.71 28.31
N GLU A 53 0.79 -5.61 27.56
CA GLU A 53 1.16 -4.26 28.01
C GLU A 53 -0.01 -3.47 28.64
N GLY A 54 -1.21 -4.05 28.68
CA GLY A 54 -2.42 -3.37 29.13
C GLY A 54 -2.80 -2.16 28.27
N LEU A 55 -2.57 -2.25 26.96
CA LEU A 55 -2.88 -1.22 25.97
C LEU A 55 -4.22 -1.49 25.27
N THR A 56 -4.98 -0.43 25.02
CA THR A 56 -6.23 -0.52 24.23
C THR A 56 -5.97 -0.11 22.78
N VAL A 57 -6.25 -1.01 21.83
CA VAL A 57 -6.17 -0.69 20.40
C VAL A 57 -7.35 0.20 20.01
N VAL A 58 -7.07 1.47 19.71
CA VAL A 58 -8.13 2.45 19.38
C VAL A 58 -8.45 2.50 17.89
N ARG A 59 -7.46 2.24 17.02
CA ARG A 59 -7.64 2.22 15.56
C ARG A 59 -6.63 1.26 14.92
N GLU A 60 -7.07 0.56 13.89
CA GLU A 60 -6.24 -0.26 13.00
C GLU A 60 -6.17 0.38 11.62
N PHE A 61 -4.96 0.45 11.05
CA PHE A 61 -4.71 0.92 9.69
C PHE A 61 -4.08 -0.21 8.88
N VAL A 62 -4.68 -0.55 7.75
CA VAL A 62 -4.23 -1.66 6.88
C VAL A 62 -3.77 -1.10 5.54
N GLU A 63 -2.48 -1.20 5.26
CA GLU A 63 -1.88 -0.80 3.99
C GLU A 63 -1.80 -1.98 3.03
N VAL A 64 -2.35 -1.79 1.83
CA VAL A 64 -2.34 -2.80 0.74
C VAL A 64 -1.38 -2.34 -0.35
N GLU A 65 -0.22 -2.98 -0.44
CA GLU A 65 0.82 -2.62 -1.41
C GLU A 65 0.57 -3.29 -2.78
N THR A 66 0.40 -2.45 -3.81
CA THR A 66 0.33 -2.86 -5.23
C THR A 66 1.70 -2.71 -5.89
N GLY A 67 2.60 -3.69 -5.69
CA GLY A 67 3.92 -3.72 -6.34
C GLY A 67 5.10 -3.92 -5.39
N LYS A 68 6.32 -4.01 -5.92
CA LYS A 68 7.56 -4.11 -5.12
C LYS A 68 8.16 -2.72 -4.90
N GLY A 69 8.46 -2.39 -3.64
CA GLY A 69 9.42 -1.33 -3.29
C GLY A 69 8.81 0.04 -2.98
N ALA A 70 7.58 0.11 -2.48
CA ALA A 70 7.00 1.38 -2.04
C ALA A 70 7.43 1.69 -0.60
N ASP A 71 8.69 2.09 -0.38
CA ASP A 71 9.18 2.54 0.92
C ASP A 71 9.01 4.07 1.16
N ALA A 72 8.44 4.81 0.20
CA ALA A 72 8.15 6.25 0.34
C ALA A 72 6.80 6.51 1.08
N LEU A 73 6.78 7.47 2.02
CA LEU A 73 5.58 7.84 2.80
C LEU A 73 4.42 8.31 1.90
N ASP A 74 4.72 8.99 0.80
CA ASP A 74 3.71 9.51 -0.14
C ASP A 74 2.91 8.39 -0.83
N ARG A 75 3.48 7.19 -0.89
CA ARG A 75 2.83 5.99 -1.44
C ARG A 75 2.18 5.14 -0.34
N ARG A 76 2.10 5.65 0.89
CA ARG A 76 1.58 4.97 2.09
C ARG A 76 0.53 5.82 2.80
N PRO A 77 -0.65 5.99 2.19
CA PRO A 77 -1.70 6.84 2.75
C PRO A 77 -2.16 6.34 4.13
N GLN A 78 -2.17 5.03 4.38
CA GLN A 78 -2.61 4.47 5.65
C GLN A 78 -1.59 4.69 6.75
N LEU A 79 -0.29 4.61 6.44
CA LEU A 79 0.76 4.94 7.41
C LEU A 79 0.73 6.43 7.77
N LYS A 80 0.54 7.31 6.78
CA LYS A 80 0.39 8.76 7.02
C LYS A 80 -0.84 9.06 7.88
N ALA A 81 -1.95 8.37 7.64
CA ALA A 81 -3.16 8.50 8.45
C ALA A 81 -2.96 7.98 9.88
N ALA A 82 -2.28 6.83 10.05
CA ALA A 82 -1.94 6.27 11.36
C ALA A 82 -1.07 7.23 12.18
N LEU A 83 -0.03 7.79 11.57
CA LEU A 83 0.84 8.80 12.18
C LEU A 83 0.08 10.06 12.61
N ALA A 84 -0.79 10.57 11.74
CA ALA A 84 -1.59 11.75 12.04
C ALA A 84 -2.59 11.48 13.19
N ALA A 85 -3.19 10.29 13.22
CA ALA A 85 -4.08 9.87 14.30
C ALA A 85 -3.32 9.69 15.63
N ALA A 86 -2.15 9.06 15.61
CA ALA A 86 -1.31 8.86 16.78
C ALA A 86 -0.87 10.17 17.40
N LYS A 87 -0.48 11.15 16.57
CA LYS A 87 -0.12 12.50 17.03
C LYS A 87 -1.30 13.21 17.71
N LYS A 88 -2.53 13.04 17.21
CA LYS A 88 -3.74 13.64 17.80
C LYS A 88 -4.10 12.98 19.14
N LEU A 89 -4.00 11.65 19.21
CA LEU A 89 -4.33 10.87 20.39
C LEU A 89 -3.19 10.78 21.41
N ARG A 90 -2.01 11.33 21.09
CA ARG A 90 -0.78 11.25 21.89
C ARG A 90 -0.43 9.81 22.27
N CYS A 91 -0.56 8.90 21.32
CA CYS A 91 -0.34 7.47 21.52
C CYS A 91 0.72 6.92 20.55
N ASN A 92 1.15 5.68 20.78
CA ASN A 92 2.15 5.01 19.94
C ASN A 92 1.48 4.36 18.71
N VAL A 93 2.26 4.19 17.64
CA VAL A 93 1.90 3.32 16.51
C VAL A 93 2.64 2.00 16.64
N ALA A 94 1.90 0.90 16.78
CA ALA A 94 2.45 -0.45 16.85
C ALA A 94 2.44 -1.15 15.49
N VAL A 95 3.55 -1.82 15.21
CA VAL A 95 3.72 -2.73 14.08
C VAL A 95 4.12 -4.10 14.59
N ALA A 96 3.69 -5.16 13.90
CA ALA A 96 4.01 -6.52 14.33
C ALA A 96 5.53 -6.78 14.27
N LYS A 97 6.18 -6.37 13.18
CA LYS A 97 7.62 -6.53 12.93
C LYS A 97 8.19 -5.31 12.23
N LEU A 98 9.50 -5.08 12.36
CA LEU A 98 10.16 -3.92 11.74
C LEU A 98 10.01 -3.91 10.21
N ASP A 99 10.07 -5.09 9.58
CA ASP A 99 9.93 -5.21 8.12
C ASP A 99 8.53 -4.86 7.59
N ARG A 100 7.53 -4.71 8.47
CA ARG A 100 6.18 -4.22 8.14
C ARG A 100 6.13 -2.71 8.09
N LEU A 101 6.91 -2.03 8.93
CA LEU A 101 7.02 -0.56 8.94
C LEU A 101 7.77 -0.07 7.71
N SER A 102 8.99 -0.52 7.49
CA SER A 102 9.76 -0.25 6.28
C SER A 102 10.99 -1.15 6.27
N ARG A 103 11.61 -1.27 5.11
CA ARG A 103 12.90 -1.96 4.99
C ARG A 103 13.99 -1.02 4.49
N ASP A 104 13.76 0.28 4.61
CA ASP A 104 14.67 1.38 4.33
C ASP A 104 15.03 2.06 5.66
N VAL A 105 16.32 2.11 5.98
CA VAL A 105 16.86 2.75 7.18
C VAL A 105 16.52 4.23 7.22
N HIS A 106 16.59 4.89 6.07
CA HIS A 106 16.33 6.32 5.97
C HIS A 106 14.87 6.64 6.34
N PHE A 107 13.95 5.77 5.94
CA PHE A 107 12.54 5.90 6.31
C PHE A 107 12.31 5.76 7.82
N ILE A 108 12.91 4.75 8.45
CA ILE A 108 12.77 4.50 9.89
C ILE A 108 13.39 5.66 10.70
N SER A 109 14.56 6.15 10.27
CA SER A 109 15.22 7.31 10.87
C SER A 109 14.37 8.59 10.75
N GLY A 110 13.77 8.83 9.58
CA GLY A 110 12.90 9.99 9.34
C GLY A 110 11.65 10.01 10.22
N LEU A 111 11.07 8.84 10.53
CA LEU A 111 9.94 8.74 11.46
C LEU A 111 10.28 9.19 12.88
N MET A 112 11.52 8.97 13.31
CA MET A 112 11.99 9.35 14.64
C MET A 112 12.20 10.87 14.75
N ALA A 113 12.60 11.53 13.66
CA ALA A 113 12.66 12.99 13.60
C ALA A 113 11.28 13.65 13.84
N HIS A 114 10.20 12.96 13.50
CA HIS A 114 8.83 13.44 13.73
C HIS A 114 8.30 13.22 15.16
N ARG A 115 9.11 12.66 16.08
CA ARG A 115 8.75 12.37 17.48
C ARG A 115 7.44 11.60 17.65
N VAL A 116 7.05 10.79 16.66
CA VAL A 116 5.93 9.85 16.84
C VAL A 116 6.53 8.55 17.37
N PRO A 117 6.24 8.17 18.61
CA PRO A 117 6.74 6.92 19.18
C PRO A 117 6.15 5.72 18.42
N PHE A 118 7.04 4.90 17.87
CA PHE A 118 6.72 3.62 17.25
C PHE A 118 7.07 2.49 18.20
N VAL A 119 6.23 1.46 18.21
CA VAL A 119 6.47 0.23 18.96
C VAL A 119 6.50 -0.93 18.00
N VAL A 120 7.51 -1.79 18.14
CA VAL A 120 7.58 -3.05 17.39
C VAL A 120 7.24 -4.16 18.35
N ALA A 121 6.10 -4.82 18.15
CA ALA A 121 5.58 -5.81 19.09
C ALA A 121 6.58 -6.95 19.39
N GLU A 122 7.38 -7.37 18.41
CA GLU A 122 8.44 -8.39 18.61
C GLU A 122 9.62 -7.92 19.46
N LEU A 123 9.87 -6.62 19.54
CA LEU A 123 11.01 -6.05 20.24
C LEU A 123 10.63 -5.50 21.64
N GLY A 124 9.33 -5.36 21.92
CA GLY A 124 8.80 -4.89 23.19
C GLY A 124 8.44 -3.40 23.19
N PRO A 125 7.91 -2.89 24.32
CA PRO A 125 7.43 -1.50 24.46
C PRO A 125 8.57 -0.46 24.55
N ASP A 126 9.73 -0.85 25.08
CA ASP A 126 10.83 0.06 25.47
C ASP A 126 12.00 0.05 24.49
N VAL A 127 11.73 -0.17 23.20
CA VAL A 127 12.81 -0.26 22.21
C VAL A 127 13.44 1.10 21.99
N ASP A 128 14.74 1.18 22.30
CA ASP A 128 15.52 2.38 22.08
C ASP A 128 15.54 2.77 20.58
N PRO A 129 15.25 4.04 20.25
CA PRO A 129 15.66 4.71 19.00
C PRO A 129 16.89 4.13 18.26
N PHE A 130 18.00 3.94 18.97
CA PHE A 130 19.25 3.42 18.43
C PHE A 130 19.12 1.95 17.97
N VAL A 131 18.42 1.13 18.76
CA VAL A 131 18.21 -0.29 18.46
C VAL A 131 17.37 -0.44 17.20
N LEU A 132 16.34 0.39 17.01
CA LEU A 132 15.55 0.41 15.77
C LEU A 132 16.43 0.72 14.53
N HIS A 133 17.35 1.68 14.63
CA HIS A 133 18.28 1.99 13.53
C HIS A 133 19.20 0.82 13.21
N LEU A 134 19.73 0.14 14.24
CA LEU A 134 20.62 -1.01 14.04
C LEU A 134 19.89 -2.16 13.34
N PHE A 135 18.67 -2.48 13.76
CA PHE A 135 17.85 -3.50 13.10
C PHE A 135 17.49 -3.13 11.67
N ALA A 136 17.19 -1.85 11.42
CA ALA A 136 16.93 -1.37 10.07
C ALA A 136 18.16 -1.57 9.17
N ALA A 137 19.35 -1.20 9.66
CA ALA A 137 20.60 -1.30 8.90
C ALA A 137 20.97 -2.76 8.63
N LEU A 138 20.74 -3.64 9.60
CA LEU A 138 20.94 -5.07 9.44
C LEU A 138 20.00 -5.65 8.37
N ALA A 139 18.72 -5.29 8.40
CA ALA A 139 17.73 -5.74 7.43
C ALA A 139 18.06 -5.26 6.00
N GLU A 140 18.56 -4.03 5.84
CA GLU A 140 19.02 -3.51 4.55
C GLU A 140 20.22 -4.32 4.02
N LYS A 141 21.22 -4.58 4.87
CA LYS A 141 22.39 -5.39 4.52
C LYS A 141 21.99 -6.82 4.13
N GLU A 142 21.10 -7.45 4.88
CA GLU A 142 20.62 -8.80 4.58
C GLU A 142 19.94 -8.86 3.21
N ARG A 143 19.12 -7.88 2.85
CA ARG A 143 18.53 -7.80 1.51
C ARG A 143 19.59 -7.65 0.43
N ALA A 144 20.58 -6.78 0.64
CA ALA A 144 21.66 -6.60 -0.33
C ALA A 144 22.42 -7.91 -0.55
N LEU A 145 22.65 -8.69 0.51
CA LEU A 145 23.26 -10.02 0.44
C LEU A 145 22.37 -11.03 -0.31
N ILE A 146 21.06 -11.08 -0.03
CA ILE A 146 20.12 -11.95 -0.76
C ILE A 146 20.15 -11.61 -2.25
N SER A 147 20.04 -10.33 -2.61
CA SER A 147 20.12 -9.86 -4.01
C SER A 147 21.42 -10.30 -4.68
N THR A 148 22.55 -10.16 -3.97
CA THR A 148 23.87 -10.54 -4.47
C THR A 148 23.97 -12.04 -4.69
N ARG A 149 23.54 -12.85 -3.71
CA ARG A 149 23.50 -14.31 -3.82
C ARG A 149 22.60 -14.79 -4.95
N THR A 150 21.41 -14.19 -5.11
CA THR A 150 20.52 -14.53 -6.23
C THR A 150 21.16 -14.21 -7.57
N ARG A 151 21.80 -13.03 -7.72
CA ARG A 151 22.53 -12.68 -8.95
C ARG A 151 23.67 -13.66 -9.24
N GLN A 152 24.45 -14.02 -8.23
CA GLN A 152 25.53 -15.01 -8.36
C GLN A 152 24.99 -16.38 -8.77
N ALA A 153 23.92 -16.86 -8.11
CA ALA A 153 23.28 -18.14 -8.42
C ALA A 153 22.72 -18.17 -9.85
N LEU A 154 22.07 -17.08 -10.29
CA LEU A 154 21.57 -16.93 -11.66
C LEU A 154 22.72 -16.88 -12.68
N SER A 155 23.80 -16.16 -12.37
CA SER A 155 24.99 -16.11 -13.23
C SER A 155 25.61 -17.50 -13.40
N ALA A 156 25.75 -18.26 -12.30
CA ALA A 156 26.26 -19.62 -12.35
C ALA A 156 25.32 -20.57 -13.11
N ALA A 157 24.01 -20.44 -12.94
CA ALA A 157 23.02 -21.20 -13.71
C ALA A 157 23.11 -20.90 -15.22
N LYS A 158 23.26 -19.62 -15.58
CA LYS A 158 23.46 -19.20 -16.97
C LYS A 158 24.76 -19.78 -17.55
N ALA A 159 25.85 -19.77 -16.78
CA ALA A 159 27.12 -20.38 -17.19
C ALA A 159 27.02 -21.90 -17.40
N ARG A 160 26.16 -22.58 -16.63
CA ARG A 160 25.79 -23.99 -16.82
C ARG A 160 24.80 -24.24 -17.97
N GLY A 161 24.45 -23.21 -18.75
CA GLY A 161 23.53 -23.33 -19.90
C GLY A 161 22.04 -23.34 -19.53
N VAL A 162 21.67 -23.06 -18.28
CA VAL A 162 20.26 -22.95 -17.90
C VAL A 162 19.64 -21.72 -18.55
N THR A 163 18.58 -21.92 -19.34
CA THR A 163 17.81 -20.81 -19.91
C THR A 163 16.97 -20.16 -18.80
N LEU A 164 17.29 -18.90 -18.48
CA LEU A 164 16.59 -18.11 -17.48
C LEU A 164 15.42 -17.34 -18.12
N GLY A 165 14.32 -17.15 -17.38
CA GLY A 165 13.13 -16.42 -17.83
C GLY A 165 12.00 -17.32 -18.32
N ASN A 166 10.96 -16.73 -18.91
CA ASN A 166 9.84 -17.50 -19.46
C ASN A 166 10.23 -18.03 -20.87
N PRO A 167 10.39 -19.35 -21.06
CA PRO A 167 10.77 -19.92 -22.36
C PRO A 167 9.71 -19.71 -23.45
N LYS A 168 8.45 -19.41 -23.07
CA LYS A 168 7.33 -19.13 -23.97
C LYS A 168 6.98 -17.64 -24.07
N LEU A 169 7.93 -16.74 -23.75
CA LEU A 169 7.68 -15.30 -23.73
C LEU A 169 7.07 -14.76 -25.03
N GLN A 170 7.50 -15.28 -26.18
CA GLN A 170 6.94 -14.88 -27.49
C GLN A 170 5.48 -15.28 -27.65
N VAL A 171 5.11 -16.48 -27.22
CA VAL A 171 3.72 -16.96 -27.26
C VAL A 171 2.86 -16.16 -26.27
N ALA A 172 3.37 -15.91 -25.07
CA ALA A 172 2.68 -15.10 -24.07
C ALA A 172 2.46 -13.64 -24.53
N ARG A 173 3.45 -13.04 -25.20
CA ARG A 173 3.33 -11.71 -25.80
C ARG A 173 2.28 -11.66 -26.90
N ARG A 174 2.29 -12.64 -27.81
CA ARG A 174 1.27 -12.74 -28.87
C ARG A 174 -0.13 -12.85 -28.28
N GLY A 175 -0.34 -13.75 -27.31
CA GLY A 175 -1.63 -13.89 -26.63
C GLY A 175 -2.10 -12.59 -25.94
N ALA A 176 -1.19 -11.85 -25.31
CA ALA A 176 -1.52 -10.56 -24.71
C ALA A 176 -1.92 -9.50 -25.76
N VAL A 177 -1.21 -9.43 -26.89
CA VAL A 177 -1.54 -8.51 -27.99
C VAL A 177 -2.91 -8.85 -28.59
N GLU A 178 -3.18 -10.12 -28.87
CA GLU A 178 -4.48 -10.57 -29.39
C GLU A 178 -5.62 -10.26 -28.42
N ALA A 179 -5.43 -10.48 -27.12
CA ALA A 179 -6.43 -10.15 -26.10
C ALA A 179 -6.72 -8.64 -26.04
N VAL A 180 -5.68 -7.80 -26.12
CA VAL A 180 -5.84 -6.33 -26.15
C VAL A 180 -6.54 -5.87 -27.42
N LYS A 181 -6.22 -6.48 -28.56
CA LYS A 181 -6.88 -6.17 -29.84
C LYS A 181 -8.35 -6.54 -29.78
N ALA A 182 -8.68 -7.77 -29.39
CA ALA A 182 -10.06 -8.24 -29.26
C ALA A 182 -10.90 -7.38 -28.30
N GLU A 183 -10.34 -6.96 -27.16
CA GLU A 183 -11.03 -6.06 -26.23
C GLU A 183 -11.31 -4.69 -26.86
N ALA A 184 -10.33 -4.16 -27.58
CA ALA A 184 -10.45 -2.85 -28.18
C ALA A 184 -11.37 -2.86 -29.43
N ASP A 185 -11.51 -3.99 -30.12
CA ASP A 185 -12.49 -4.22 -31.18
C ASP A 185 -13.92 -4.35 -30.59
N ARG A 186 -14.09 -5.09 -29.50
CA ARG A 186 -15.37 -5.15 -28.75
C ARG A 186 -15.82 -3.76 -28.29
N TYR A 187 -14.90 -2.99 -27.71
CA TYR A 187 -15.18 -1.64 -27.27
C TYR A 187 -15.57 -0.73 -28.45
N ALA A 188 -14.86 -0.81 -29.58
CA ALA A 188 -15.19 -0.06 -30.78
C ALA A 188 -16.61 -0.36 -31.27
N ALA A 189 -16.99 -1.65 -31.33
CA ALA A 189 -18.33 -2.08 -31.70
C ALA A 189 -19.42 -1.51 -30.78
N ASN A 190 -19.15 -1.39 -29.47
CA ASN A 190 -20.10 -0.82 -28.50
C ASN A 190 -20.25 0.71 -28.64
N VAL A 191 -19.19 1.42 -29.01
CA VAL A 191 -19.21 2.89 -29.12
C VAL A 191 -19.65 3.37 -30.51
N LEU A 192 -19.51 2.54 -31.54
CA LEU A 192 -19.85 2.89 -32.92
C LEU A 192 -21.30 3.39 -33.10
N PRO A 193 -22.34 2.80 -32.48
CA PRO A 193 -23.70 3.32 -32.53
C PRO A 193 -23.80 4.76 -31.99
N ILE A 194 -23.08 5.04 -30.90
CA ILE A 194 -23.07 6.37 -30.26
C ILE A 194 -22.38 7.41 -31.14
N ILE A 195 -21.29 7.01 -31.82
CA ILE A 195 -20.63 7.86 -32.82
C ILE A 195 -21.60 8.19 -33.97
N ARG A 196 -22.33 7.18 -34.47
CA ARG A 196 -23.32 7.38 -35.54
C ARG A 196 -24.47 8.30 -35.11
N GLU A 197 -24.92 8.21 -33.85
CA GLU A 197 -25.90 9.16 -33.30
C GLU A 197 -25.36 10.58 -33.23
N ALA A 198 -24.10 10.77 -32.80
CA ALA A 198 -23.47 12.08 -32.76
C ALA A 198 -23.36 12.69 -34.17
N GLN A 199 -23.05 11.87 -35.19
CA GLN A 199 -23.04 12.29 -36.59
C GLN A 199 -24.42 12.72 -37.06
N LYS A 200 -25.47 11.94 -36.77
CA LYS A 200 -26.87 12.29 -37.07
C LYS A 200 -27.32 13.58 -36.38
N ALA A 201 -26.79 13.86 -35.19
CA ALA A 201 -27.06 15.08 -34.44
C ALA A 201 -26.25 16.31 -34.92
N GLY A 202 -25.46 16.17 -36.00
CA GLY A 202 -24.75 17.30 -36.65
C GLY A 202 -23.25 17.38 -36.38
N ALA A 203 -22.64 16.41 -35.70
CA ALA A 203 -21.19 16.34 -35.56
C ALA A 203 -20.55 15.83 -36.86
N SER A 204 -20.09 16.75 -37.72
CA SER A 204 -19.54 16.45 -39.05
C SER A 204 -18.02 16.22 -39.07
N THR A 205 -17.32 16.61 -38.01
CA THR A 205 -15.86 16.41 -37.89
C THR A 205 -15.51 15.45 -36.74
N LEU A 206 -14.36 14.77 -36.86
CA LEU A 206 -13.84 13.88 -35.79
C LEU A 206 -13.68 14.60 -34.46
N ARG A 207 -13.35 15.90 -34.50
CA ARG A 207 -13.24 16.74 -33.30
C ARG A 207 -14.60 16.96 -32.64
N GLN A 208 -15.64 17.30 -33.42
CA GLN A 208 -17.00 17.46 -32.90
C GLN A 208 -17.56 16.15 -32.34
N ILE A 209 -17.24 15.01 -32.97
CA ILE A 209 -17.62 13.69 -32.44
C ILE A 209 -16.92 13.44 -31.09
N ALA A 210 -15.62 13.73 -30.98
CA ALA A 210 -14.88 13.61 -29.74
C ALA A 210 -15.47 14.52 -28.63
N GLU A 211 -15.80 15.77 -28.95
CA GLU A 211 -16.45 16.71 -28.05
C GLU A 211 -17.82 16.19 -27.58
N ALA A 212 -18.64 15.63 -28.49
CA ALA A 212 -19.92 15.04 -28.15
C ALA A 212 -19.80 13.82 -27.22
N LEU A 213 -18.82 12.93 -27.46
CA LEU A 213 -18.56 11.77 -26.61
C LEU A 213 -18.07 12.19 -25.21
N ASN A 214 -17.19 13.20 -25.14
CA ASN A 214 -16.71 13.76 -23.88
C ASN A 214 -17.84 14.45 -23.10
N ALA A 215 -18.72 15.20 -23.79
CA ALA A 215 -19.88 15.85 -23.17
C ALA A 215 -20.89 14.85 -22.60
N ARG A 216 -21.01 13.67 -23.23
CA ARG A 216 -21.81 12.54 -22.75
C ARG A 216 -21.12 11.72 -21.63
N GLY A 217 -19.91 12.10 -21.23
CA GLY A 217 -19.17 11.43 -20.16
C GLY A 217 -18.69 10.02 -20.52
N ILE A 218 -18.62 9.68 -21.81
CA ILE A 218 -18.19 8.35 -22.27
C ILE A 218 -16.66 8.32 -22.27
N PRO A 219 -16.00 7.53 -21.40
CA PRO A 219 -14.55 7.43 -21.42
C PRO A 219 -14.10 6.50 -22.54
N THR A 220 -12.94 6.76 -23.16
CA THR A 220 -12.29 5.83 -24.12
C THR A 220 -12.00 4.46 -23.49
N ALA A 221 -11.63 3.45 -24.29
CA ALA A 221 -11.29 2.09 -23.82
C ALA A 221 -10.22 2.04 -22.70
N ARG A 222 -9.40 3.09 -22.56
CA ARG A 222 -8.37 3.21 -21.51
C ARG A 222 -8.75 4.18 -20.39
N GLY A 223 -10.01 4.62 -20.31
CA GLY A 223 -10.50 5.55 -19.29
C GLY A 223 -10.19 7.03 -19.55
N GLY A 224 -9.60 7.38 -20.69
CA GLY A 224 -9.22 8.76 -21.03
C GLY A 224 -10.30 9.52 -21.81
N ARG A 225 -10.06 10.82 -22.03
CA ARG A 225 -10.88 11.69 -22.90
C ARG A 225 -10.72 11.33 -24.38
N TRP A 226 -11.75 11.61 -25.16
CA TRP A 226 -11.73 11.48 -26.61
C TRP A 226 -11.00 12.63 -27.28
N TYR A 227 -10.21 12.29 -28.28
CA TYR A 227 -9.61 13.22 -29.25
C TYR A 227 -9.95 12.75 -30.66
N ALA A 228 -9.78 13.61 -31.67
CA ALA A 228 -10.06 13.27 -33.07
C ALA A 228 -9.37 11.97 -33.52
N GLN A 229 -8.11 11.74 -33.11
CA GLN A 229 -7.39 10.50 -33.41
C GLN A 229 -8.04 9.26 -32.77
N SER A 230 -8.56 9.38 -31.55
CA SER A 230 -9.24 8.27 -30.86
C SER A 230 -10.54 7.89 -31.57
N VAL A 231 -11.26 8.87 -32.12
CA VAL A 231 -12.44 8.64 -32.95
C VAL A 231 -12.06 7.97 -34.27
N ALA A 232 -11.02 8.47 -34.96
CA ALA A 232 -10.51 7.86 -36.19
C ALA A 232 -10.14 6.39 -35.99
N ASN A 233 -9.37 6.08 -34.93
CA ASN A 233 -8.95 4.73 -34.61
C ASN A 233 -10.14 3.77 -34.34
N VAL A 234 -11.27 4.27 -33.84
CA VAL A 234 -12.48 3.46 -33.64
C VAL A 234 -13.21 3.24 -34.96
N LEU A 235 -13.27 4.26 -35.81
CA LEU A 235 -13.88 4.16 -37.15
C LEU A 235 -13.08 3.26 -38.09
N GLU A 236 -11.74 3.25 -38.01
CA GLU A 236 -10.87 2.35 -38.79
C GLU A 236 -11.00 0.87 -38.41
N ARG A 237 -11.59 0.57 -37.25
CA ARG A 237 -11.81 -0.79 -36.75
C ARG A 237 -13.21 -1.33 -37.02
N ALA A 238 -14.11 -0.46 -37.48
CA ALA A 238 -15.53 -0.74 -37.71
C ALA A 238 -15.81 -1.35 -39.08
#